data_AF-A0A7L4P7W0-F1
#
_entry.id   AF-A0A7L4P7W0-F1
#
_cell.length_a   1.000
_cell.length_b   1.000
_cell.length_c   1.000
_cell.angle_alpha   90.00
_cell.angle_beta   90.00
_cell.angle_gamma   90.00
#
_symmetry.space_group_name_H-M   'P 1'
#
loop_
_entity.id
_entity.type
_entity.pdbx_description
1 polymer ?
#
loop_
_entity_poly.entity_id
_entity_poly.type
_entity_poly.pdbx_seq_one_letter_code
_entity_poly.pdbx_strand_id
1 'polypeptide(L)'
;MDLTPHELEELQEKLILVYRFLSQNKTFKKFYYKGIEVNEPIKDDKGFLKKLMELDDSEELLKSCIIELEDMKSGSASMTPVGFQEFMLQQDWNALYKKYDMKTLEDVGKLDLEMLLDIF
;
A
#
# COMPACT_ATOMS: atom_id res chain seq x y z
N MET A 1 -4.90 -7.78 17.57
CA MET A 1 -6.30 -7.36 17.41
C MET A 1 -7.06 -8.52 16.80
N ASP A 2 -8.25 -8.84 17.30
CA ASP A 2 -9.11 -9.85 16.66
C ASP A 2 -9.91 -9.15 15.56
N LEU A 3 -9.32 -9.04 14.37
CA LEU A 3 -10.00 -8.49 13.20
C LEU A 3 -10.99 -9.51 12.64
N THR A 4 -12.18 -9.06 12.25
CA THR A 4 -13.09 -9.90 11.48
C THR A 4 -12.51 -10.19 10.10
N PRO A 5 -12.93 -11.27 9.41
CA PRO A 5 -12.46 -11.55 8.06
C PRO A 5 -12.68 -10.39 7.08
N HIS A 6 -13.75 -9.61 7.27
CA HIS A 6 -14.04 -8.45 6.44
C HIS A 6 -13.09 -7.28 6.71
N GLU A 7 -12.83 -6.95 7.97
CA GLU A 7 -11.88 -5.89 8.34
C GLU A 7 -10.46 -6.24 7.92
N LEU A 8 -10.09 -7.52 8.00
CA LEU A 8 -8.80 -8.03 7.56
C LEU A 8 -8.62 -7.89 6.04
N GLU A 9 -9.65 -8.21 5.27
CA GLU A 9 -9.66 -8.01 3.82
C GLU A 9 -9.59 -6.51 3.45
N GLU A 10 -10.39 -5.67 4.09
CA GLU A 10 -10.37 -4.22 3.87
C GLU A 10 -8.99 -3.62 4.19
N LEU A 11 -8.38 -4.05 5.29
CA LEU A 11 -7.03 -3.64 5.68
C LEU A 11 -5.99 -4.03 4.62
N GLN A 12 -6.04 -5.28 4.14
CA GLN A 12 -5.12 -5.78 3.13
C GLN A 12 -5.25 -4.99 1.81
N GLU A 13 -6.47 -4.73 1.36
CA GLU A 13 -6.73 -3.95 0.15
C GLU A 13 -6.19 -2.51 0.27
N LYS A 14 -6.40 -1.85 1.41
CA LYS A 14 -5.85 -0.51 1.66
C LYS A 14 -4.32 -0.53 1.64
N LEU A 15 -3.69 -1.53 2.26
CA LEU A 15 -2.23 -1.69 2.21
C LEU A 15 -1.71 -1.90 0.80
N ILE A 16 -2.40 -2.70 -0.02
CA ILE A 16 -2.06 -2.93 -1.44
C ILE A 16 -2.10 -1.62 -2.23
N LEU A 17 -3.12 -0.79 -2.02
CA LEU A 17 -3.24 0.51 -2.68
C LEU A 17 -2.13 1.48 -2.27
N VAL A 18 -1.81 1.54 -0.98
CA VAL A 18 -0.72 2.35 -0.43
C VAL A 18 0.64 1.88 -0.96
N TYR A 19 0.91 0.58 -0.92
CA TYR A 19 2.14 0.00 -1.47
C TYR A 19 2.31 0.35 -2.95
N ARG A 20 1.25 0.21 -3.75
CA ARG A 20 1.29 0.54 -5.18
C ARG A 20 1.64 2.02 -5.41
N PHE A 21 1.02 2.92 -4.65
CA PHE A 21 1.32 4.35 -4.72
C PHE A 21 2.78 4.63 -4.37
N LEU A 22 3.27 4.11 -3.25
CA LEU A 22 4.64 4.37 -2.80
C LEU A 22 5.67 3.80 -3.76
N SER A 23 5.50 2.56 -4.21
CA SER A 23 6.43 1.92 -5.12
C SER A 23 6.51 2.65 -6.46
N GLN A 24 5.38 3.15 -6.97
CA GLN A 24 5.37 3.97 -8.18
C GLN A 24 6.11 5.31 -7.97
N ASN A 25 5.83 6.03 -6.88
CA ASN A 25 6.46 7.32 -6.61
C ASN A 25 7.96 7.19 -6.32
N LYS A 26 8.38 6.20 -5.52
CA LYS A 26 9.80 5.92 -5.27
C LYS A 26 10.54 5.52 -6.54
N THR A 27 9.92 4.69 -7.38
CA THR A 27 10.48 4.33 -8.69
C THR A 27 10.63 5.56 -9.57
N PHE A 28 9.58 6.37 -9.71
CA PHE A 28 9.61 7.60 -10.49
C PHE A 28 10.69 8.57 -10.01
N LYS A 29 10.77 8.80 -8.70
CA LYS A 29 11.80 9.64 -8.08
C LYS A 29 13.21 9.13 -8.32
N LYS A 30 13.43 7.82 -8.18
CA LYS A 30 14.73 7.18 -8.42
C LYS A 30 15.21 7.36 -9.86
N PHE A 31 14.30 7.30 -10.84
CA PHE A 31 14.65 7.41 -12.26
C PHE A 31 14.77 8.85 -12.74
N TYR A 32 13.85 9.73 -12.35
CA TYR A 32 13.74 11.08 -12.93
C TYR A 32 14.32 12.21 -12.07
N TYR A 33 14.46 12.01 -10.75
CA TYR A 33 14.91 13.04 -9.82
C TYR A 33 16.24 12.70 -9.14
N LYS A 34 17.07 11.88 -9.78
CA LYS A 34 18.39 11.53 -9.25
C LYS A 34 19.26 12.78 -9.06
N GLY A 35 19.48 13.16 -7.80
CA GLY A 35 20.25 14.35 -7.43
C GLY A 35 19.45 15.66 -7.37
N ILE A 36 18.11 15.60 -7.44
CA ILE A 36 17.22 16.76 -7.34
C ILE A 36 16.22 16.51 -6.20
N GLU A 37 16.20 17.40 -5.21
CA GLU A 37 15.15 17.38 -4.18
C GLU A 37 13.86 17.98 -4.75
N VAL A 38 12.93 17.10 -5.12
CA VAL A 38 11.57 17.49 -5.51
C VAL A 38 10.62 17.14 -4.37
N ASN A 39 9.96 18.16 -3.83
CA ASN A 39 8.82 17.99 -2.93
C ASN A 39 7.56 17.81 -3.76
N GLU A 40 7.18 16.56 -4.00
CA GLU A 40 5.93 16.26 -4.69
C GLU A 40 4.73 16.61 -3.79
N PRO A 41 3.71 17.30 -4.33
CA PRO A 41 2.50 17.63 -3.57
C PRO A 41 1.64 16.37 -3.42
N ILE A 42 1.98 15.53 -2.43
CA ILE A 42 1.16 14.38 -2.05
C ILE A 42 -0.11 14.90 -1.40
N LYS A 43 -1.27 14.52 -1.96
CA LYS A 43 -2.56 14.74 -1.31
C LYS A 43 -2.68 13.73 -0.18
N ASP A 44 -2.45 14.19 1.03
CA ASP A 44 -2.42 13.36 2.23
C ASP A 44 -3.06 14.13 3.36
N ASP A 45 -4.32 13.79 3.66
CA ASP A 45 -5.13 14.53 4.63
C ASP A 45 -4.55 14.45 6.05
N LYS A 46 -3.80 13.38 6.37
CA LYS A 46 -3.28 13.10 7.72
C LYS A 46 -1.75 13.04 7.82
N GLY A 47 -1.02 13.25 6.73
CA GLY A 47 0.44 13.23 6.69
C GLY A 47 1.06 11.82 6.79
N PHE A 48 0.26 10.76 6.68
CA PHE A 48 0.70 9.37 6.77
C PHE A 48 1.49 8.91 5.55
N LEU A 49 0.96 9.17 4.35
CA LEU A 49 1.63 8.81 3.10
C LEU A 49 2.95 9.56 2.93
N LYS A 50 3.00 10.81 3.38
CA LYS A 50 4.24 11.59 3.41
C LYS A 50 5.29 10.94 4.31
N LYS A 51 4.92 10.51 5.51
CA LYS A 51 5.83 9.79 6.42
C LYS A 51 6.31 8.48 5.80
N LEU A 52 5.42 7.71 5.17
CA LEU A 52 5.82 6.48 4.49
C LEU A 52 6.77 6.74 3.31
N MET A 53 6.61 7.84 2.57
CA MET A 53 7.53 8.23 1.49
C MET A 53 8.93 8.61 2.00
N GLU A 54 9.03 9.17 3.20
CA GLU A 54 10.30 9.55 3.84
C GLU A 54 11.03 8.35 4.48
N LEU A 55 10.31 7.28 4.81
CA LEU A 55 10.88 6.04 5.33
C LEU A 55 11.49 5.20 4.21
N ASP A 56 12.79 4.95 4.25
CA ASP A 56 13.51 4.18 3.24
C ASP A 56 12.92 2.77 3.07
N ASP A 57 12.66 2.08 4.18
CA ASP A 57 12.23 0.68 4.21
C ASP A 57 10.70 0.48 4.12
N SER A 58 9.92 1.54 3.87
CA SER A 58 8.45 1.46 3.89
C SER A 58 7.86 0.50 2.85
N GLU A 59 8.50 0.30 1.70
CA GLU A 59 8.03 -0.66 0.69
C GLU A 59 8.14 -2.10 1.20
N GLU A 60 9.27 -2.46 1.81
CA GLU A 60 9.46 -3.81 2.36
C GLU A 60 8.60 -4.04 3.60
N LEU A 61 8.38 -3.01 4.43
CA LEU A 61 7.47 -3.10 5.57
C LEU A 61 6.05 -3.38 5.10
N LEU A 62 5.51 -2.57 4.17
CA LEU A 62 4.16 -2.76 3.64
C LEU A 62 3.98 -4.12 2.96
N LYS A 63 4.97 -4.54 2.17
CA LYS A 63 4.99 -5.86 1.55
C LYS A 63 4.92 -6.97 2.60
N SER A 64 5.68 -6.85 3.68
CA SER A 64 5.66 -7.82 4.77
C SER A 64 4.27 -7.89 5.42
N CYS A 65 3.66 -6.74 5.73
CA CYS A 65 2.29 -6.70 6.26
C CYS A 65 1.26 -7.34 5.31
N ILE A 66 1.34 -7.06 4.00
CA ILE A 66 0.41 -7.64 3.02
C ILE A 66 0.55 -9.17 2.97
N ILE A 67 1.78 -9.68 3.02
CA ILE A 67 2.06 -11.12 3.04
C ILE A 67 1.52 -11.75 4.32
N GLU A 68 1.77 -11.16 5.49
CA GLU A 68 1.25 -11.66 6.76
C GLU A 68 -0.29 -11.76 6.76
N LEU A 69 -0.96 -10.74 6.22
CA LEU A 69 -2.43 -10.76 6.10
C LEU A 69 -2.92 -11.83 5.13
N GLU A 70 -2.21 -12.08 4.02
CA GLU A 70 -2.55 -13.15 3.08
C GLU A 70 -2.34 -14.54 3.69
N ASP A 71 -1.27 -14.71 4.46
CA ASP A 71 -0.96 -15.96 5.16
C ASP A 71 -2.03 -16.27 6.21
N MET A 72 -2.51 -15.24 6.93
CA MET A 72 -3.63 -15.37 7.87
C MET A 72 -4.94 -15.80 7.19
N LYS A 73 -5.20 -15.37 5.94
CA LYS A 73 -6.41 -15.74 5.18
C LYS A 73 -6.33 -17.14 4.60
N SER A 74 -5.20 -17.47 3.97
CA SER A 74 -5.05 -18.69 3.18
C SER A 74 -4.66 -19.91 4.01
N GLY A 75 -4.10 -19.70 5.21
CA GLY A 75 -3.54 -20.77 6.05
C GLY A 75 -2.42 -21.55 5.36
N SER A 76 -1.83 -20.96 4.30
CA SER A 76 -0.88 -21.61 3.41
C SER A 76 0.57 -21.20 3.70
N ALA A 77 1.52 -21.78 2.96
CA ALA A 77 2.93 -21.43 3.13
C ALA A 77 3.19 -19.97 2.69
N SER A 78 4.05 -19.28 3.45
CA SER A 78 4.30 -17.86 3.23
C SER A 78 4.72 -17.53 1.81
N MET A 79 4.16 -16.44 1.30
CA MET A 79 4.34 -15.99 -0.08
C MET A 79 5.82 -15.64 -0.38
N THR A 80 6.36 -16.21 -1.46
CA THR A 80 7.72 -15.85 -1.93
C THR A 80 7.74 -14.46 -2.58
N PRO A 81 8.91 -13.80 -2.74
CA PRO A 81 8.98 -12.52 -3.44
C PRO A 81 8.41 -12.54 -4.86
N VAL A 82 8.59 -13.65 -5.59
CA VAL A 82 8.00 -13.84 -6.94
C VAL A 82 6.49 -13.99 -6.84
N GLY A 83 6.01 -14.77 -5.86
CA GLY A 83 4.58 -14.91 -5.58
C GLY A 83 3.93 -13.58 -5.24
N PHE A 84 4.63 -12.68 -4.54
CA PHE A 84 4.12 -11.34 -4.24
C PHE A 84 3.93 -10.49 -5.50
N GLN A 85 4.85 -10.55 -6.46
CA GLN A 85 4.68 -9.84 -7.73
C GLN A 85 3.48 -10.38 -8.52
N GLU A 86 3.30 -11.70 -8.56
CA GLU A 86 2.15 -12.33 -9.21
C GLU A 86 0.83 -11.96 -8.51
N PHE A 87 0.81 -11.98 -7.18
CA PHE A 87 -0.33 -11.56 -6.36
C PHE A 87 -0.73 -10.11 -6.67
N MET A 88 0.24 -9.20 -6.75
CA MET A 88 -0.01 -7.80 -7.09
C MET A 88 -0.55 -7.63 -8.52
N LEU A 89 -0.08 -8.44 -9.48
CA LEU A 89 -0.56 -8.40 -10.87
C LEU A 89 -1.99 -8.94 -11.02
N GLN A 90 -2.41 -9.86 -10.16
CA GLN A 90 -3.75 -10.46 -10.19
C GLN A 90 -4.84 -9.58 -9.55
N GLN A 91 -4.46 -8.49 -8.87
CA GLN A 91 -5.44 -7.59 -8.24
C GLN A 91 -6.33 -6.91 -9.28
N ASP A 92 -7.64 -6.89 -9.04
CA ASP A 92 -8.58 -6.10 -9.83
C ASP A 92 -8.56 -4.63 -9.37
N TRP A 93 -7.64 -3.88 -9.97
CA TRP A 93 -7.45 -2.47 -9.67
C TRP A 93 -8.68 -1.60 -9.94
N ASN A 94 -9.50 -1.97 -10.94
CA ASN A 94 -10.71 -1.22 -11.24
C ASN A 94 -11.77 -1.46 -10.16
N ALA A 95 -11.89 -2.69 -9.68
CA ALA A 95 -12.76 -3.02 -8.56
C ALA A 95 -12.32 -2.31 -7.27
N LEU A 96 -11.03 -2.31 -6.96
CA LEU A 96 -10.48 -1.62 -5.79
C LEU A 96 -10.74 -0.11 -5.87
N TYR A 97 -10.42 0.53 -6.99
CA TYR A 97 -10.67 1.97 -7.15
C TYR A 97 -12.14 2.31 -7.01
N LYS A 98 -13.04 1.49 -7.59
CA LYS A 98 -14.48 1.68 -7.45
C LYS A 98 -14.96 1.48 -6.01
N LYS A 99 -14.41 0.49 -5.27
CA LYS A 99 -14.78 0.19 -3.88
C LYS A 99 -14.49 1.37 -2.95
N TYR A 100 -13.39 2.07 -3.18
CA TYR A 100 -12.94 3.18 -2.34
C TYR A 100 -13.19 4.58 -2.93
N ASP A 101 -14.06 4.70 -3.95
CA ASP A 101 -14.36 5.96 -4.65
C ASP A 101 -13.11 6.72 -5.15
N MET A 102 -12.12 5.96 -5.61
CA MET A 102 -10.89 6.49 -6.21
C MET A 102 -11.06 6.60 -7.73
N LYS A 103 -10.66 7.73 -8.30
CA LYS A 103 -10.60 7.95 -9.75
C LYS A 103 -9.20 7.68 -10.29
N THR A 104 -8.18 8.00 -9.50
CA THR A 104 -6.78 7.79 -9.82
C THR A 104 -6.01 7.28 -8.61
N LEU A 105 -4.78 6.80 -8.82
CA LEU A 105 -3.92 6.37 -7.72
C LEU A 105 -3.61 7.51 -6.72
N GLU A 106 -3.60 8.76 -7.18
CA GLU A 106 -3.42 9.95 -6.33
C GLU A 106 -4.54 10.13 -5.30
N ASP A 107 -5.69 9.49 -5.49
CA ASP A 107 -6.79 9.53 -4.53
C ASP A 107 -6.54 8.62 -3.31
N VAL A 108 -5.40 7.91 -3.25
CA VAL A 108 -5.03 7.03 -2.13
C VAL A 108 -5.01 7.77 -0.79
N GLY A 109 -4.74 9.08 -0.79
CA GLY A 109 -4.78 9.90 0.41
C GLY A 109 -6.17 10.11 1.01
N LYS A 110 -7.24 9.77 0.28
CA LYS A 110 -8.62 9.81 0.78
C LYS A 110 -9.02 8.54 1.53
N LEU A 111 -8.21 7.49 1.43
CA LEU A 111 -8.49 6.25 2.15
C LEU A 111 -8.52 6.54 3.65
N ASP A 112 -9.46 5.90 4.35
CA ASP A 112 -9.42 5.90 5.80
C ASP A 112 -8.33 4.92 6.27
N LEU A 113 -7.17 5.50 6.58
CA LEU A 113 -5.96 4.81 7.02
C LEU A 113 -5.82 4.80 8.55
N GLU A 114 -6.86 5.13 9.33
CA GLU A 114 -6.79 5.09 10.80
C GLU A 114 -6.36 3.71 11.31
N MET A 115 -6.91 2.64 10.74
CA MET A 115 -6.50 1.28 11.09
C MET A 115 -5.03 0.98 10.75
N LEU A 116 -4.41 1.71 9.81
CA LEU A 116 -2.98 1.59 9.56
C LEU A 116 -2.16 2.31 10.62
N LEU A 117 -2.62 3.45 11.12
CA LEU A 117 -1.90 4.20 12.15
C LEU A 117 -1.74 3.41 13.46
N ASP A 118 -2.62 2.47 13.75
CA ASP A 118 -2.51 1.60 14.93
C ASP A 118 -1.51 0.43 14.73
N ILE A 119 -1.08 0.18 13.49
CA ILE A 119 -0.15 -0.91 13.12
C ILE A 119 1.30 -0.41 13.08
N PHE A 120 1.52 0.91 12.94
CA PHE A 120 2.83 1.55 12.74
C PHE A 120 3.17 2.54 13.87
#